data_AF-A0A3D3PQS3-F1
#
_entry.id   AF-A0A3D3PQS3-F1
#
_cell.length_a   1.000
_cell.length_b   1.000
_cell.length_c   1.000
_cell.angle_alpha   90.00
_cell.angle_beta   90.00
_cell.angle_gamma   90.00
#
_symmetry.space_group_name_H-M   'P 1'
#
loop_
_entity.id
_entity.type
_entity.pdbx_description
1 polymer ?
#
loop_
_entity_poly.entity_id
_entity_poly.type
_entity_poly.pdbx_seq_one_letter_code
_entity_poly.pdbx_strand_id
1 'polypeptide(L)'
;REYLIEESLLSIEEEFGAEFVRVHRNTLVARDAIVGVERGSSASEGDGENDRAQDAWQIILRDIDERLPISRRQWPVVKALVR
;
A
#
# COMPACT_ATOMS: atom_id res chain seq x y z
N ARG A 1 -12.75 5.88 11.36
CA ARG A 1 -12.52 7.31 11.74
C ARG A 1 -11.31 7.76 10.96
N GLU A 2 -11.32 8.98 10.47
CA GLU A 2 -10.23 9.53 9.67
C GLU A 2 -9.64 10.73 10.40
N TYR A 3 -8.31 10.84 10.32
CA TYR A 3 -7.55 11.88 10.98
C TYR A 3 -6.59 12.48 9.95
N LEU A 4 -6.41 13.80 10.02
CA LEU A 4 -5.43 14.52 9.23
C LEU A 4 -4.23 14.85 10.11
N ILE A 5 -3.04 14.72 9.53
CA ILE A 5 -1.76 15.01 10.15
C ILE A 5 -0.97 15.94 9.23
N GLU A 6 -0.08 16.75 9.78
CA GLU A 6 0.71 17.72 9.01
C GLU A 6 2.04 17.11 8.52
N GLU A 7 2.46 16.01 9.13
CA GLU A 7 3.70 15.31 8.85
C GLU A 7 3.72 14.66 7.46
N SER A 8 4.87 14.70 6.81
CA SER A 8 5.05 14.04 5.52
C SER A 8 5.14 12.52 5.70
N LEU A 9 4.72 11.77 4.68
CA LEU A 9 4.91 10.31 4.65
C LEU A 9 6.39 9.91 4.76
N LEU A 10 7.32 10.74 4.28
CA LEU A 10 8.75 10.45 4.43
C LEU A 10 9.16 10.50 5.91
N SER A 11 8.76 11.57 6.61
CA SER A 11 9.08 11.76 8.03
C SER A 11 8.53 10.63 8.90
N ILE A 12 7.28 10.22 8.66
CA ILE A 12 6.65 9.10 9.39
C ILE A 12 7.37 7.78 9.12
N GLU A 13 7.81 7.54 7.89
CA GLU A 13 8.57 6.34 7.53
C GLU A 13 9.96 6.30 8.18
N GLU A 14 10.63 7.45 8.27
CA GLU A 14 11.93 7.57 8.93
C GLU A 14 11.82 7.35 10.44
N GLU A 15 10.76 7.87 11.08
CA GLU A 15 10.56 7.77 12.53
C GLU A 15 9.99 6.41 12.97
N PHE A 16 9.01 5.88 12.23
CA PHE A 16 8.24 4.68 12.59
C PHE A 16 8.36 3.55 11.56
N GLY A 17 9.52 3.43 10.90
CA GLY A 17 9.77 2.42 9.86
C GLY A 17 9.72 0.97 10.36
N ALA A 18 9.76 0.77 11.69
CA ALA A 18 9.57 -0.54 12.32
C ALA A 18 8.09 -0.94 12.41
N GLU A 19 7.18 0.03 12.60
CA GLU A 19 5.74 -0.19 12.72
C GLU A 19 5.02 -0.05 11.39
N PHE A 20 5.51 0.82 10.50
CA PHE A 20 4.93 1.09 9.19
C PHE A 20 5.78 0.53 8.05
N VAL A 21 5.14 0.34 6.89
CA VAL A 21 5.79 -0.03 5.64
C VAL A 21 5.18 0.73 4.48
N ARG A 22 6.02 1.20 3.55
CA ARG A 22 5.57 1.85 2.33
C ARG A 22 5.15 0.85 1.27
N VAL A 23 3.87 0.89 0.88
CA VAL A 23 3.28 0.00 -0.14
C VAL A 23 3.08 0.71 -1.48
N HIS A 24 2.87 2.03 -1.44
CA HIS A 24 2.74 2.89 -2.62
C HIS A 24 3.41 4.25 -2.34
N ARG A 25 3.64 5.06 -3.36
CA ARG A 25 4.32 6.37 -3.20
C ARG A 25 3.61 7.32 -2.23
N ASN A 26 2.30 7.16 -2.08
CA ASN A 26 1.43 7.98 -1.22
C ASN A 26 0.79 7.17 -0.09
N THR A 27 1.33 6.00 0.26
CA THR A 27 0.69 5.11 1.24
C THR A 27 1.70 4.40 2.13
N LEU A 28 1.56 4.63 3.43
CA LEU A 28 2.13 3.82 4.50
C LEU A 28 1.01 2.99 5.13
N VAL A 29 1.33 1.75 5.50
CA VAL A 29 0.42 0.87 6.23
C VAL A 29 1.10 0.35 7.48
N ALA A 30 0.34 0.16 8.55
CA ALA A 30 0.84 -0.49 9.75
C ALA A 30 1.07 -1.98 9.46
N ARG A 31 2.25 -2.50 9.81
CA ARG A 31 2.64 -3.89 9.53
C ARG A 31 1.72 -4.90 10.20
N ASP A 32 1.31 -4.64 11.44
CA ASP A 32 0.43 -5.52 12.22
C ASP A 32 -1.02 -5.53 11.72
N ALA A 33 -1.38 -4.56 10.88
CA ALA A 33 -2.69 -4.49 10.23
C ALA A 33 -2.74 -5.32 8.94
N ILE A 34 -1.59 -5.77 8.40
CA ILE A 34 -1.55 -6.57 7.16
C ILE A 34 -2.08 -7.98 7.46
N VAL A 35 -3.14 -8.38 6.73
CA VAL A 35 -3.71 -9.74 6.84
C VAL A 35 -3.43 -10.61 5.62
N GLY A 36 -3.06 -10.01 4.49
CA GLY A 36 -2.83 -10.77 3.26
C GLY A 36 -2.51 -9.87 2.06
N VAL A 37 -2.30 -10.52 0.92
CA VAL A 37 -2.15 -9.88 -0.39
C VAL A 37 -2.89 -10.70 -1.44
N GLU A 38 -3.41 -10.04 -2.46
CA GLU A 38 -4.07 -10.69 -3.58
C GLU A 38 -3.68 -10.03 -4.90
N ARG A 39 -3.93 -10.73 -6.00
CA ARG A 39 -3.86 -10.12 -7.34
C ARG A 39 -5.24 -9.59 -7.69
N GLY A 40 -5.30 -8.32 -8.01
CA GLY A 40 -6.50 -7.67 -8.51
C GLY A 40 -6.20 -6.83 -9.75
N SER A 41 -7.26 -6.54 -10.49
CA SER A 41 -7.27 -5.52 -11.52
C SER A 41 -7.33 -4.15 -10.85
N SER A 42 -6.20 -3.43 -10.79
CA SER A 42 -6.20 -2.03 -10.37
C SER A 42 -6.33 -1.15 -11.62
N ALA A 43 -7.27 -0.21 -11.61
CA ALA A 43 -7.13 0.98 -12.45
C ALA A 43 -5.79 1.62 -12.06
N SER A 44 -4.90 1.81 -13.02
CA SER A 44 -3.64 2.49 -12.75
C SER A 44 -3.99 3.97 -12.54
N GLU A 45 -3.41 4.64 -11.55
CA GLU A 45 -3.33 6.11 -11.52
C GLU A 45 -2.39 6.64 -12.63
N GLY A 46 -2.58 6.17 -13.86
CA GLY A 46 -1.97 6.72 -15.06
C GLY A 46 -2.98 7.64 -15.71
N ASP A 47 -2.66 8.93 -15.77
CA ASP A 47 -3.46 10.02 -16.35
C ASP A 47 -3.57 9.92 -17.89
N GLY A 48 -3.86 8.73 -18.40
CA GLY A 48 -3.83 8.42 -19.83
C GLY A 48 -4.87 7.37 -20.20
N GLU A 49 -5.59 7.64 -21.28
CA GLU A 49 -6.71 6.91 -21.90
C GLU A 49 -6.39 5.46 -22.35
N ASN A 50 -5.28 4.89 -21.87
CA ASN A 50 -4.84 3.51 -22.08
C ASN A 50 -4.87 2.72 -20.75
N ASP A 51 -5.97 2.83 -20.00
CA ASP A 51 -6.19 2.11 -18.74
C ASP A 51 -6.59 0.66 -19.04
N ARG A 52 -5.64 -0.13 -19.55
CA ARG A 52 -5.75 -1.58 -19.48
C ARG A 52 -5.53 -1.94 -18.01
N ALA A 53 -6.56 -2.49 -17.37
CA ALA A 53 -6.45 -3.12 -16.06
C ALA A 53 -5.16 -3.96 -16.00
N GLN A 54 -4.18 -3.47 -15.26
CA GLN A 54 -2.94 -4.20 -15.03
C GLN A 54 -3.13 -5.03 -13.77
N ASP A 55 -2.79 -6.32 -13.87
CA ASP A 55 -2.69 -7.19 -12.71
C ASP A 55 -1.70 -6.57 -11.72
N ALA A 56 -2.23 -6.03 -10.62
CA ALA A 56 -1.47 -5.42 -9.56
C ALA A 56 -1.65 -6.24 -8.28
N TRP A 57 -0.58 -6.36 -7.51
CA TRP A 57 -0.72 -6.86 -6.14
C TRP A 57 -1.43 -5.80 -5.32
N GLN A 58 -2.42 -6.22 -4.54
CA GLN A 58 -3.11 -5.39 -3.58
C GLN A 58 -2.90 -5.95 -2.18
N ILE A 59 -2.84 -5.06 -1.19
CA ILE A 59 -2.73 -5.43 0.21
C ILE A 59 -4.10 -5.49 0.86
N ILE A 60 -4.28 -6.46 1.74
CA ILE A 60 -5.48 -6.66 2.56
C ILE A 60 -5.14 -6.23 3.98
N LEU A 61 -5.96 -5.35 4.54
CA LEU A 61 -5.80 -4.86 5.90
C LEU A 61 -6.91 -5.39 6.81
N ARG A 62 -6.60 -5.48 8.10
CA ARG A 62 -7.56 -5.83 9.15
C ARG A 62 -8.56 -4.68 9.30
N ASP A 63 -9.84 -5.03 9.45
CA ASP A 63 -10.94 -4.08 9.74
C ASP A 63 -11.15 -2.98 8.67
N ILE A 64 -10.60 -3.16 7.47
CA ILE A 64 -10.75 -2.26 6.31
C ILE A 64 -11.09 -3.10 5.09
N ASP A 65 -12.23 -2.81 4.45
CA ASP A 65 -12.68 -3.54 3.25
C ASP A 65 -11.91 -3.15 1.98
N GLU A 66 -11.36 -1.93 1.97
CA GLU A 66 -10.61 -1.39 0.84
C GLU A 66 -9.26 -2.10 0.63
N ARG A 67 -8.95 -2.38 -0.65
CA ARG A 67 -7.71 -3.04 -1.07
C ARG A 67 -6.77 -2.02 -1.68
N LEU A 68 -5.62 -1.81 -1.03
CA LEU A 68 -4.67 -0.78 -1.46
C LEU A 68 -3.67 -1.34 -2.47
N PRO A 69 -3.41 -0.65 -3.60
CA PRO A 69 -2.47 -1.12 -4.59
C PRO A 69 -1.03 -1.11 -4.07
N ILE A 70 -0.28 -2.16 -4.39
CA ILE A 70 1.15 -2.25 -4.10
C ILE A 70 1.92 -1.85 -5.35
N SER A 71 2.76 -0.83 -5.23
CA SER A 71 3.70 -0.48 -6.28
C SER A 71 4.59 -1.67 -6.63
N ARG A 72 4.82 -1.94 -7.92
CA ARG A 72 5.70 -3.03 -8.39
C ARG A 72 7.06 -3.07 -7.69
N ARG A 73 7.65 -1.90 -7.41
CA ARG A 73 8.92 -1.76 -6.69
C ARG A 73 8.86 -2.10 -5.20
N GLN A 74 7.69 -1.96 -4.57
CA GLN A 74 7.47 -2.27 -3.16
C GLN A 74 7.08 -3.72 -2.93
N TRP A 75 6.66 -4.44 -3.98
CA TRP A 75 6.26 -5.83 -3.87
C TRP A 75 7.29 -6.73 -3.16
N PRO A 76 8.61 -6.68 -3.44
CA PRO A 76 9.58 -7.52 -2.73
C PRO A 76 9.58 -7.29 -1.21
N VAL A 77 9.42 -6.03 -0.79
CA VAL A 77 9.37 -5.65 0.64
C VAL A 77 8.08 -6.17 1.28
N VAL A 78 6.93 -5.89 0.66
CA VAL A 78 5.63 -6.34 1.19
C VAL A 78 5.56 -7.85 1.25
N LYS A 79 6.01 -8.55 0.20
CA LYS A 79 6.04 -10.02 0.14
C LYS A 79 6.83 -10.64 1.29
N ALA A 80 7.87 -9.98 1.80
CA ALA A 80 8.64 -10.48 2.94
C ALA A 80 7.89 -10.39 4.28
N LEU A 81 6.84 -9.56 4.35
CA LEU A 81 6.01 -9.36 5.55
C LEU A 81 4.83 -10.32 5.62
N VAL A 82 4.32 -10.77 4.48
CA VAL A 82 3.19 -11.72 4.40
C VAL A 82 3.74 -13.13 4.31
N ARG A 83 3.50 -13.94 5.34
CA ARG A 83 3.83 -15.38 5.38
C ARG A 83 2.60 -16.24 5.14
#